data_AF-A0A134ABM6-F1
#
_entry.id   AF-A0A134ABM6-F1
#
_cell.length_a   1.000
_cell.length_b   1.000
_cell.length_c   1.000
_cell.angle_alpha   90.00
_cell.angle_beta   90.00
_cell.angle_gamma   90.00
#
_symmetry.space_group_name_H-M   'P 1'
#
loop_
_entity.id
_entity.type
_entity.pdbx_description
1 polymer ?
#
loop_
_entity_poly.entity_id
_entity_poly.type
_entity_poly.pdbx_seq_one_letter_code
_entity_poly.pdbx_strand_id
1 'polypeptide(L)'
;MDKLREIQEVSLSWNADYILHGGDLFDRPDVSISVMNDVIPVLQKFTMPFYAISGNHDIYGHNPITLPRTMMGLLNTLGIIHIINDESILLEDGETTVQLSGSPYIYGLDREENRELYLVKEKDPKADFAIHLVHGFLMTDSTKAMFSHTTISDIVDTKADLTLCGHLHDGIPITEVEGKIFANPGAMVRISNSLTELKRRPKILLIDVIKDQCTIEEYELKSAKPGDEVLDRTEIEMHKFKRRELAEFKESIESTGTYDRINFLDVIVDIAENEKLDKNIKEEALKRIADVEERRSNL
;
A
#
# COMPACT_ATOMS: atom_id res chain seq x y z
N MET A 1 13.67 8.97 8.74
CA MET A 1 14.05 10.33 9.20
C MET A 1 14.58 11.19 8.08
N ASP A 2 15.63 10.80 7.34
CA ASP A 2 16.23 11.68 6.31
C ASP A 2 15.24 12.13 5.23
N LYS A 3 14.38 11.23 4.75
CA LYS A 3 13.30 11.56 3.80
C LYS A 3 12.33 12.62 4.32
N LEU A 4 11.93 12.52 5.59
CA LEU A 4 11.02 13.49 6.21
C LEU A 4 11.69 14.87 6.37
N ARG A 5 13.01 14.89 6.68
CA ARG A 5 13.80 16.13 6.72
C ARG A 5 13.94 16.75 5.34
N GLU A 6 14.20 15.94 4.32
CA GLU A 6 14.25 16.41 2.93
C GLU A 6 12.90 17.01 2.50
N ILE A 7 11.78 16.37 2.80
CA ILE A 7 10.45 16.92 2.49
C ILE A 7 10.22 18.26 3.19
N GLN A 8 10.69 18.38 4.44
CA GLN A 8 10.63 19.64 5.19
C GLN A 8 11.52 20.74 4.55
N GLU A 9 12.71 20.39 4.07
CA GLU A 9 13.59 21.32 3.37
C GLU A 9 13.01 21.74 2.02
N VAL A 10 12.45 20.79 1.27
CA VAL A 10 11.79 21.04 -0.02
C VAL A 10 10.59 21.97 0.19
N SER A 11 9.72 21.71 1.17
CA SER A 11 8.54 22.54 1.42
C SER A 11 8.89 23.97 1.78
N LEU A 12 9.96 24.19 2.54
CA LEU A 12 10.48 25.54 2.81
C LEU A 12 11.06 26.19 1.56
N SER A 13 11.87 25.47 0.78
CA SER A 13 12.52 26.04 -0.41
C SER A 13 11.54 26.36 -1.53
N TRP A 14 10.46 25.59 -1.63
CA TRP A 14 9.39 25.76 -2.61
C TRP A 14 8.35 26.79 -2.15
N ASN A 15 8.43 27.27 -0.89
CA ASN A 15 7.45 28.14 -0.24
C ASN A 15 6.04 27.53 -0.23
N ALA A 16 5.92 26.25 0.17
CA ALA A 16 4.63 25.59 0.25
C ALA A 16 3.68 26.28 1.24
N ASP A 17 2.45 26.55 0.83
CA ASP A 17 1.40 27.05 1.73
C ASP A 17 0.84 25.99 2.66
N TYR A 18 0.83 24.73 2.22
CA TYR A 18 0.27 23.60 2.94
C TYR A 18 1.04 22.30 2.68
N ILE A 19 1.05 21.39 3.66
CA ILE A 19 1.43 19.99 3.48
C ILE A 19 0.18 19.12 3.49
N LEU A 20 0.04 18.22 2.51
CA LEU A 20 -1.02 17.22 2.46
C LEU A 20 -0.41 15.82 2.60
N HIS A 21 -0.94 15.00 3.49
CA HIS A 21 -0.51 13.61 3.67
C HIS A 21 -1.68 12.64 3.57
N GLY A 22 -1.57 11.67 2.66
CA GLY A 22 -2.63 10.71 2.36
C GLY A 22 -2.85 9.61 3.41
N GLY A 23 -2.38 9.76 4.64
CA GLY A 23 -2.41 8.71 5.69
C GLY A 23 -1.24 7.72 5.67
N ASP A 24 -1.25 6.79 6.63
CA ASP A 24 -0.14 5.92 7.02
C ASP A 24 1.14 6.71 7.34
N LEU A 25 0.99 7.75 8.17
CA LEU A 25 2.13 8.51 8.68
C LEU A 25 3.05 7.61 9.53
N PHE A 26 2.47 6.62 10.20
CA PHE A 26 3.17 5.62 10.96
C PHE A 26 2.85 4.20 10.49
N ASP A 27 3.82 3.30 10.63
CA ASP A 27 3.64 1.86 10.33
C ASP A 27 2.68 1.15 11.31
N ARG A 28 2.47 1.74 12.50
CA ARG A 28 1.59 1.19 13.54
C ARG A 28 1.00 2.31 14.39
N PRO A 29 -0.18 2.09 15.02
CA PRO A 29 -0.78 3.10 15.88
C PRO A 29 -0.03 3.29 17.22
N ASP A 30 0.67 2.25 17.69
CA ASP A 30 1.39 2.16 18.97
C ASP A 30 2.88 2.51 18.86
N VAL A 31 3.22 3.60 18.17
CA VAL A 31 4.63 4.02 18.01
C VAL A 31 5.26 4.34 19.36
N SER A 32 6.48 3.84 19.59
CA SER A 32 7.21 4.06 20.84
C SER A 32 7.51 5.55 21.08
N ILE A 33 7.50 5.97 22.34
CA ILE A 33 7.85 7.36 22.75
C ILE A 33 9.26 7.72 22.27
N SER A 34 10.21 6.79 22.29
CA SER A 34 11.56 7.03 21.80
C SER A 34 11.60 7.42 20.32
N VAL A 35 10.78 6.78 19.47
CA VAL A 35 10.67 7.16 18.06
C VAL A 35 9.96 8.52 17.94
N MET A 36 8.94 8.77 18.75
CA MET A 36 8.26 10.07 18.74
C MET A 36 9.17 11.23 19.16
N ASN A 37 10.12 11.01 20.07
CA ASN A 37 11.13 12.01 20.43
C ASN A 37 12.01 12.42 19.25
N ASP A 38 12.20 11.54 18.25
CA ASP A 38 12.96 11.85 17.03
C ASP A 38 12.07 12.47 15.95
N VAL A 39 10.82 12.03 15.84
CA VAL A 39 9.87 12.45 14.79
C VAL A 39 9.27 13.83 15.07
N ILE A 40 8.81 14.09 16.30
CA ILE A 40 8.15 15.34 16.69
C ILE A 40 8.99 16.58 16.34
N PRO A 41 10.30 16.64 16.66
CA PRO A 41 11.12 17.81 16.31
C PRO A 41 11.26 18.05 14.81
N VAL A 42 11.09 17.03 13.96
CA VAL A 42 11.07 17.22 12.50
C VAL A 42 9.71 17.73 12.05
N LEU A 43 8.61 17.17 12.56
CA LEU A 43 7.25 17.62 12.25
C LEU A 43 7.02 19.08 12.67
N GLN A 44 7.55 19.50 13.82
CA GLN A 44 7.44 20.89 14.30
C GLN A 44 8.24 21.91 13.46
N LYS A 45 9.11 21.46 12.55
CA LYS A 45 9.85 22.35 11.64
C LYS A 45 9.09 22.64 10.34
N PHE A 46 7.99 21.96 10.08
CA PHE A 46 7.05 22.41 9.06
C PHE A 46 6.38 23.67 9.57
N THR A 47 6.63 24.80 8.92
CA THR A 47 6.09 26.11 9.33
C THR A 47 4.71 26.40 8.75
N MET A 48 4.29 25.60 7.78
CA MET A 48 2.98 25.62 7.15
C MET A 48 2.04 24.58 7.77
N PRO A 49 0.71 24.74 7.68
CA PRO A 49 -0.24 23.75 8.17
C PRO A 49 -0.03 22.38 7.49
N PHE A 50 -0.02 21.34 8.31
CA PHE A 50 0.12 19.96 7.87
C PHE A 50 -1.23 19.25 7.98
N TYR A 51 -1.92 19.07 6.87
CA TYR A 51 -3.19 18.34 6.80
C TYR A 51 -2.97 16.87 6.45
N ALA A 52 -3.71 15.99 7.10
CA ALA A 52 -3.65 14.56 6.84
C ALA A 52 -5.01 13.88 6.99
N ILE A 53 -5.15 12.72 6.36
CA ILE A 53 -6.17 11.73 6.70
C ILE A 53 -5.50 10.55 7.40
N SER A 54 -6.23 9.75 8.18
CA SER A 54 -5.67 8.53 8.78
C SER A 54 -5.71 7.35 7.81
N GLY A 55 -4.60 6.63 7.69
CA GLY A 55 -4.55 5.35 6.99
C GLY A 55 -4.86 4.15 7.91
N ASN A 56 -4.73 2.93 7.39
CA ASN A 56 -5.02 1.71 8.16
C ASN A 56 -3.95 1.41 9.22
N HIS A 57 -2.72 1.88 9.05
CA HIS A 57 -1.63 1.70 10.00
C HIS A 57 -1.67 2.73 11.14
N ASP A 58 -2.38 3.85 10.96
CA ASP A 58 -2.48 4.91 11.96
C ASP A 58 -3.53 4.63 13.05
N ILE A 59 -4.31 3.55 12.93
CA ILE A 59 -5.48 3.21 13.76
C ILE A 59 -5.44 1.77 14.27
N TYR A 60 -6.09 1.49 15.42
CA TYR A 60 -6.20 0.13 15.94
C TYR A 60 -7.33 -0.65 15.29
N GLY A 61 -7.03 -1.89 14.89
CA GLY A 61 -8.03 -2.86 14.44
C GLY A 61 -8.86 -2.38 13.26
N HIS A 62 -8.29 -1.54 12.39
CA HIS A 62 -8.98 -0.98 11.22
C HIS A 62 -10.23 -0.16 11.57
N ASN A 63 -10.27 0.41 12.77
CA ASN A 63 -11.41 1.18 13.27
C ASN A 63 -11.03 2.65 13.50
N PRO A 64 -11.52 3.59 12.66
CA PRO A 64 -11.21 5.02 12.76
C PRO A 64 -11.54 5.64 14.12
N ILE A 65 -12.54 5.10 14.84
CA ILE A 65 -12.93 5.57 16.20
C ILE A 65 -11.75 5.48 17.18
N THR A 66 -10.76 4.64 16.90
CA THR A 66 -9.60 4.44 17.76
C THR A 66 -8.50 5.49 17.58
N LEU A 67 -8.59 6.32 16.54
CA LEU A 67 -7.57 7.33 16.21
C LEU A 67 -7.16 8.24 17.39
N PRO A 68 -8.07 8.73 18.26
CA PRO A 68 -7.67 9.56 19.41
C PRO A 68 -6.75 8.85 20.42
N ARG A 69 -6.59 7.52 20.32
CA ARG A 69 -5.74 6.71 21.20
C ARG A 69 -4.35 6.43 20.60
N THR A 70 -4.04 6.96 19.42
CA THR A 70 -2.80 6.67 18.69
C THR A 70 -1.82 7.85 18.74
N MET A 71 -0.57 7.63 18.33
CA MET A 71 0.39 8.73 18.25
C MET A 71 -0.02 9.79 17.22
N MET A 72 -0.69 9.40 16.14
CA MET A 72 -1.26 10.34 15.17
C MET A 72 -2.36 11.19 15.82
N GLY A 73 -3.25 10.59 16.62
CA GLY A 73 -4.26 11.32 17.40
C GLY A 73 -3.66 12.28 18.43
N LEU A 74 -2.54 11.90 19.06
CA LEU A 74 -1.79 12.81 19.94
C LEU A 74 -1.22 14.00 19.17
N LEU A 75 -0.59 13.78 18.02
CA LEU A 75 -0.06 14.87 17.18
C LEU A 75 -1.16 15.84 16.73
N ASN A 76 -2.35 15.32 16.42
CA ASN A 76 -3.53 16.13 16.11
C ASN A 76 -3.97 16.99 17.30
N THR A 77 -4.03 16.38 18.49
CA THR A 77 -4.39 17.09 19.73
C THR A 77 -3.40 18.22 20.05
N LEU A 78 -2.12 18.03 19.72
CA LEU A 78 -1.06 19.03 19.91
C LEU A 78 -1.03 20.10 18.80
N GLY A 79 -1.84 19.97 17.74
CA GLY A 79 -1.85 20.87 16.59
C GLY A 79 -0.57 20.82 15.75
N ILE A 80 0.18 19.71 15.82
CA ILE A 80 1.39 19.51 14.99
C ILE A 80 1.01 19.02 13.59
N ILE A 81 -0.05 18.22 13.52
CA ILE A 81 -0.74 17.84 12.28
C ILE A 81 -2.23 18.13 12.47
N HIS A 82 -2.97 18.29 11.39
CA HIS A 82 -4.40 18.56 11.39
C HIS A 82 -5.09 17.44 10.62
N ILE A 83 -5.76 16.55 11.35
CA ILE A 83 -6.48 15.43 10.74
C ILE A 83 -7.85 15.90 10.27
N ILE A 84 -8.15 15.72 8.99
CA ILE A 84 -9.39 16.16 8.32
C ILE A 84 -10.26 14.98 7.88
N ASN A 85 -10.28 13.92 8.68
CA ASN A 85 -11.09 12.73 8.41
C ASN A 85 -12.57 13.09 8.36
N ASP A 86 -13.22 12.77 7.24
CA ASP A 86 -14.64 13.04 6.98
C ASP A 86 -15.00 14.54 7.07
N GLU A 87 -14.01 15.41 6.90
CA GLU A 87 -14.15 16.86 6.93
C GLU A 87 -13.89 17.48 5.55
N SER A 88 -14.43 18.68 5.36
CA SER A 88 -14.16 19.54 4.22
C SER A 88 -13.86 20.95 4.74
N ILE A 89 -12.72 21.50 4.34
CA ILE A 89 -12.25 22.83 4.73
C ILE A 89 -11.93 23.66 3.49
N LEU A 90 -11.91 24.98 3.63
CA LEU A 90 -11.47 25.91 2.59
C LEU A 90 -10.08 26.43 2.96
N LEU A 91 -9.15 26.29 2.02
CA LEU A 91 -7.81 26.84 2.06
C LEU A 91 -7.78 28.09 1.19
N GLU A 92 -7.27 29.20 1.72
CA GLU A 92 -7.30 30.50 1.05
C GLU A 92 -5.93 31.17 1.18
N ASP A 93 -5.33 31.57 0.06
CA ASP A 93 -4.11 32.40 0.01
C ASP A 93 -4.41 33.88 -0.33
N GLY A 94 -5.69 34.20 -0.53
CA GLY A 94 -6.21 35.52 -0.89
C GLY A 94 -6.50 35.68 -2.38
N GLU A 95 -5.84 34.93 -3.26
CA GLU A 95 -6.13 34.89 -4.69
C GLU A 95 -6.93 33.65 -5.08
N THR A 96 -6.63 32.49 -4.51
CA THR A 96 -7.25 31.20 -4.83
C THR A 96 -7.91 30.61 -3.58
N THR A 97 -9.12 30.07 -3.75
CA THR A 97 -9.80 29.28 -2.71
C THR A 97 -9.85 27.80 -3.13
N VAL A 98 -9.26 26.92 -2.34
CA VAL A 98 -9.25 25.47 -2.56
C VAL A 98 -10.09 24.77 -1.51
N GLN A 99 -11.08 23.98 -1.93
CA GLN A 99 -11.74 23.03 -1.05
C GLN A 99 -10.84 21.81 -0.86
N LEU A 100 -10.46 21.52 0.39
CA LEU A 100 -9.78 20.29 0.77
C LEU A 100 -10.75 19.40 1.55
N SER A 101 -10.96 18.18 1.06
CA SER A 101 -11.76 17.16 1.75
C SER A 101 -10.96 15.89 1.97
N GLY A 102 -11.29 15.12 3.02
CA GLY A 102 -10.53 13.93 3.38
C GLY A 102 -11.41 12.76 3.78
N SER A 103 -11.19 11.59 3.18
CA SER A 103 -11.81 10.33 3.57
C SER A 103 -10.74 9.36 4.11
N PRO A 104 -10.80 9.01 5.41
CA PRO A 104 -9.82 8.11 6.00
C PRO A 104 -9.99 6.69 5.47
N TYR A 105 -9.01 5.85 5.78
CA TYR A 105 -9.20 4.42 5.63
C TYR A 105 -10.35 3.93 6.53
N ILE A 106 -11.24 3.13 5.95
CA ILE A 106 -12.16 2.27 6.70
C ILE A 106 -12.03 0.83 6.20
N TYR A 107 -12.38 -0.14 7.05
CA TYR A 107 -12.43 -1.53 6.61
C TYR A 107 -13.43 -1.72 5.47
N GLY A 108 -12.95 -2.20 4.33
CA GLY A 108 -13.77 -2.42 3.14
C GLY A 108 -14.12 -1.13 2.39
N LEU A 109 -13.31 -0.06 2.51
CA LEU A 109 -13.50 1.18 1.76
C LEU A 109 -13.60 0.96 0.24
N ASP A 110 -12.88 -0.03 -0.29
CA ASP A 110 -12.90 -0.42 -1.71
C ASP A 110 -14.08 -1.32 -2.12
N ARG A 111 -15.09 -1.47 -1.27
CA ARG A 111 -16.32 -2.16 -1.63
C ARG A 111 -17.30 -1.17 -2.27
N GLU A 112 -18.16 -1.68 -3.14
CA GLU A 112 -19.13 -0.87 -3.88
C GLU A 112 -20.01 -0.02 -2.96
N GLU A 113 -20.43 -0.56 -1.81
CA GLU A 113 -21.24 0.16 -0.82
C GLU A 113 -20.54 1.38 -0.19
N ASN A 114 -19.21 1.43 -0.19
CA ASN A 114 -18.42 2.48 0.43
C ASN A 114 -17.78 3.44 -0.59
N ARG A 115 -18.05 3.24 -1.89
CA ARG A 115 -17.46 4.01 -2.99
C ARG A 115 -17.70 5.52 -2.87
N GLU A 116 -18.77 5.93 -2.20
CA GLU A 116 -19.06 7.33 -1.94
C GLU A 116 -17.95 8.07 -1.16
N LEU A 117 -17.10 7.34 -0.42
CA LEU A 117 -15.93 7.90 0.26
C LEU A 117 -14.78 8.29 -0.68
N TYR A 118 -14.89 7.98 -1.98
CA TYR A 118 -13.99 8.50 -3.00
C TYR A 118 -14.55 9.76 -3.69
N LEU A 119 -15.81 10.11 -3.43
CA LEU A 119 -16.56 11.07 -4.22
C LEU A 119 -16.81 12.36 -3.45
N VAL A 120 -16.36 13.48 -4.00
CA VAL A 120 -16.89 14.79 -3.63
C VAL A 120 -18.23 14.94 -4.35
N LYS A 121 -19.33 14.99 -3.58
CA LYS A 121 -20.69 15.06 -4.15
C LYS A 121 -20.97 16.44 -4.76
N GLU A 122 -20.50 17.49 -4.11
CA GLU A 122 -20.65 18.89 -4.54
C GLU A 122 -19.38 19.68 -4.19
N LYS A 123 -18.92 20.52 -5.12
CA LYS A 123 -17.86 21.50 -4.87
C LYS A 123 -18.47 22.72 -4.17
N ASP A 124 -17.80 23.22 -3.13
CA ASP A 124 -18.21 24.43 -2.43
C ASP A 124 -18.29 25.59 -3.42
N PRO A 125 -19.40 26.35 -3.47
CA PRO A 125 -19.54 27.47 -4.41
C PRO A 125 -18.49 28.58 -4.28
N LYS A 126 -17.76 28.63 -3.15
CA LYS A 126 -16.65 29.57 -2.93
C LYS A 126 -15.30 29.03 -3.40
N ALA A 127 -15.20 27.72 -3.67
CA ALA A 127 -13.95 27.11 -4.08
C ALA A 127 -13.76 27.24 -5.59
N ASP A 128 -12.59 27.75 -5.98
CA ASP A 128 -12.13 27.75 -7.35
C ASP A 128 -11.76 26.30 -7.76
N PHE A 129 -11.13 25.56 -6.84
CA PHE A 129 -10.62 24.19 -7.05
C PHE A 129 -10.98 23.25 -5.89
N ALA A 130 -11.19 21.96 -6.15
CA ALA A 130 -11.46 20.96 -5.13
C ALA A 130 -10.44 19.81 -5.15
N ILE A 131 -9.79 19.59 -4.00
CA ILE A 131 -8.88 18.47 -3.73
C ILE A 131 -9.55 17.49 -2.77
N HIS A 132 -9.50 16.21 -3.09
CA HIS A 132 -9.97 15.12 -2.23
C HIS A 132 -8.84 14.17 -1.87
N LEU A 133 -8.59 13.98 -0.58
CA LEU A 133 -7.66 12.96 -0.07
C LEU A 133 -8.44 11.70 0.29
N VAL A 134 -7.98 10.53 -0.15
CA VAL A 134 -8.61 9.24 0.20
C VAL A 134 -7.59 8.14 0.44
N HIS A 135 -7.79 7.32 1.48
CA HIS A 135 -6.88 6.21 1.79
C HIS A 135 -7.49 4.84 1.45
N GLY A 136 -7.46 4.47 0.17
CA GLY A 136 -7.87 3.13 -0.31
C GLY A 136 -7.16 2.68 -1.58
N PHE A 137 -7.52 1.53 -2.12
CA PHE A 137 -6.90 0.97 -3.32
C PHE A 137 -7.45 1.59 -4.61
N LEU A 138 -7.18 2.89 -4.84
CA LEU A 138 -7.43 3.51 -6.14
C LEU A 138 -6.42 3.00 -7.19
N MET A 139 -6.91 2.52 -8.31
CA MET A 139 -6.09 1.96 -9.40
C MET A 139 -6.51 2.49 -10.77
N THR A 140 -5.58 2.45 -11.73
CA THR A 140 -5.95 2.64 -13.14
C THR A 140 -6.80 1.47 -13.65
N ASP A 141 -7.66 1.69 -14.63
CA ASP A 141 -8.53 0.65 -15.20
C ASP A 141 -7.77 -0.51 -15.85
N SER A 142 -6.51 -0.27 -16.23
CA SER A 142 -5.63 -1.29 -16.80
C SER A 142 -5.10 -2.29 -15.78
N THR A 143 -5.24 -2.00 -14.48
CA THR A 143 -4.68 -2.79 -13.40
C THR A 143 -5.53 -4.03 -13.12
N LYS A 144 -4.92 -5.21 -13.18
CA LYS A 144 -5.56 -6.47 -12.80
C LYS A 144 -5.22 -6.82 -11.35
N ALA A 145 -6.14 -6.58 -10.42
CA ALA A 145 -6.02 -6.95 -9.02
C ALA A 145 -6.97 -8.10 -8.65
N MET A 146 -6.49 -9.02 -7.80
CA MET A 146 -7.30 -10.14 -7.25
C MET A 146 -7.93 -9.79 -5.89
N PHE A 147 -7.87 -8.53 -5.48
CA PHE A 147 -8.42 -8.01 -4.21
C PHE A 147 -9.43 -6.88 -4.51
N SER A 148 -10.27 -6.53 -3.54
CA SER A 148 -11.22 -5.41 -3.67
C SER A 148 -10.48 -4.10 -3.88
N HIS A 149 -10.81 -3.37 -4.94
CA HIS A 149 -10.18 -2.12 -5.33
C HIS A 149 -11.20 -1.23 -6.03
N THR A 150 -10.87 0.06 -6.11
CA THR A 150 -11.66 1.06 -6.84
C THR A 150 -10.86 1.53 -8.06
N THR A 151 -11.48 1.58 -9.22
CA THR A 151 -10.83 2.10 -10.44
C THR A 151 -11.12 3.58 -10.64
N ILE A 152 -10.32 4.27 -11.46
CA ILE A 152 -10.60 5.66 -11.84
C ILE A 152 -11.96 5.77 -12.53
N SER A 153 -12.33 4.82 -13.41
CA SER A 153 -13.64 4.83 -14.06
C SER A 153 -14.80 4.68 -13.07
N ASP A 154 -14.60 3.96 -11.95
CA ASP A 154 -15.64 3.83 -10.92
C ASP A 154 -15.99 5.15 -10.23
N ILE A 155 -15.07 6.13 -10.26
CA ILE A 155 -15.18 7.38 -9.49
C ILE A 155 -15.12 8.64 -10.35
N VAL A 156 -15.16 8.50 -11.68
CA VAL A 156 -15.08 9.63 -12.62
C VAL A 156 -16.19 10.66 -12.37
N ASP A 157 -17.31 10.28 -11.77
CA ASP A 157 -18.43 11.18 -11.44
C ASP A 157 -18.14 12.17 -10.29
N THR A 158 -17.02 12.02 -9.58
CA THR A 158 -16.60 12.93 -8.49
C THR A 158 -16.60 14.40 -8.93
N LYS A 159 -16.91 15.32 -8.01
CA LYS A 159 -16.78 16.77 -8.22
C LYS A 159 -15.43 17.33 -7.76
N ALA A 160 -14.52 16.47 -7.29
CA ALA A 160 -13.14 16.85 -7.05
C ALA A 160 -12.44 17.11 -8.40
N ASP A 161 -11.70 18.20 -8.47
CA ASP A 161 -10.84 18.51 -9.61
C ASP A 161 -9.53 17.70 -9.52
N LEU A 162 -9.06 17.41 -8.30
CA LEU A 162 -7.92 16.54 -8.01
C LEU A 162 -8.27 15.53 -6.90
N THR A 163 -8.05 14.23 -7.16
CA THR A 163 -8.16 13.17 -6.15
C THR A 163 -6.78 12.57 -5.88
N LEU A 164 -6.33 12.66 -4.63
CA LEU A 164 -5.05 12.13 -4.16
C LEU A 164 -5.29 10.90 -3.29
N CYS A 165 -4.63 9.79 -3.64
CA CYS A 165 -4.77 8.55 -2.91
C CYS A 165 -3.49 8.17 -2.13
N GLY A 166 -3.64 7.51 -0.98
CA GLY A 166 -2.52 7.21 -0.08
C GLY A 166 -2.19 5.73 0.18
N HIS A 167 -3.09 4.78 -0.11
CA HIS A 167 -2.92 3.40 0.37
C HIS A 167 -2.00 2.54 -0.51
N LEU A 168 -2.05 2.72 -1.83
CA LEU A 168 -1.25 1.92 -2.75
C LEU A 168 0.22 2.37 -2.71
N HIS A 169 1.09 1.58 -2.09
CA HIS A 169 2.50 1.93 -1.87
C HIS A 169 3.33 2.13 -3.15
N ASP A 170 2.96 1.43 -4.23
CA ASP A 170 3.62 1.59 -5.54
C ASP A 170 3.23 2.91 -6.22
N GLY A 171 2.14 3.55 -5.79
CA GLY A 171 1.56 4.73 -6.40
C GLY A 171 0.74 4.43 -7.66
N ILE A 172 0.15 5.48 -8.22
CA ILE A 172 -0.45 5.48 -9.57
C ILE A 172 0.09 6.70 -10.32
N PRO A 173 0.27 6.63 -11.64
CA PRO A 173 0.68 7.78 -12.42
C PRO A 173 -0.37 8.89 -12.32
N ILE A 174 0.07 10.14 -12.49
CA ILE A 174 -0.84 11.27 -12.67
C ILE A 174 -1.69 10.98 -13.91
N THR A 175 -2.99 10.82 -13.70
CA THR A 175 -3.95 10.40 -14.74
C THR A 175 -5.05 11.44 -14.83
N GLU A 176 -5.31 11.94 -16.04
CA GLU A 176 -6.38 12.90 -16.30
C GLU A 176 -7.51 12.22 -17.07
N VAL A 177 -8.74 12.33 -16.55
CA VAL A 177 -9.96 11.80 -17.17
C VAL A 177 -11.06 12.84 -17.03
N GLU A 178 -11.67 13.25 -18.14
CA GLU A 178 -12.75 14.26 -18.17
C GLU A 178 -12.42 15.58 -17.44
N GLY A 179 -11.16 16.02 -17.53
CA GLY A 179 -10.68 17.25 -16.89
C GLY A 179 -10.43 17.12 -15.37
N LYS A 180 -10.50 15.90 -14.82
CA LYS A 180 -10.21 15.60 -13.40
C LYS A 180 -8.91 14.83 -13.30
N ILE A 181 -8.13 15.13 -12.27
CA ILE A 181 -6.80 14.56 -12.07
C ILE A 181 -6.84 13.55 -10.93
N PHE A 182 -6.21 12.40 -11.13
CA PHE A 182 -6.06 11.33 -10.13
C PHE A 182 -4.58 11.01 -9.98
N ALA A 183 -4.07 11.01 -8.75
CA ALA A 183 -2.66 10.74 -8.50
C ALA A 183 -2.42 10.05 -7.15
N ASN A 184 -1.33 9.28 -7.08
CA ASN A 184 -0.77 8.76 -5.84
C ASN A 184 0.75 8.67 -6.00
N PRO A 185 1.55 9.45 -5.25
CA PRO A 185 3.02 9.40 -5.35
C PRO A 185 3.64 8.08 -4.88
N GLY A 186 2.86 7.23 -4.20
CA GLY A 186 3.30 6.03 -3.53
C GLY A 186 3.91 6.32 -2.16
N ALA A 187 4.34 5.26 -1.48
CA ALA A 187 4.88 5.36 -0.14
C ALA A 187 6.26 6.03 -0.12
N MET A 188 6.52 6.88 0.87
CA MET A 188 7.83 7.51 1.07
C MET A 188 8.94 6.50 1.38
N VAL A 189 8.58 5.32 1.89
CA VAL A 189 9.51 4.23 2.21
C VAL A 189 9.21 3.02 1.33
N ARG A 190 10.23 2.17 1.13
CA ARG A 190 10.05 0.88 0.48
C ARG A 190 9.57 -0.13 1.52
N ILE A 191 8.45 -0.80 1.24
CA ILE A 191 7.76 -1.69 2.19
C ILE A 191 7.92 -3.16 1.75
N SER A 192 8.30 -3.40 0.50
CA SER A 192 8.61 -4.76 0.02
C SER A 192 9.85 -4.79 -0.86
N ASN A 193 10.36 -6.00 -1.10
CA ASN A 193 11.46 -6.26 -2.04
C ASN A 193 10.95 -6.70 -3.42
N SER A 194 9.79 -6.17 -3.83
CA SER A 194 9.25 -6.38 -5.17
C SER A 194 10.17 -5.78 -6.24
N LEU A 195 10.03 -6.24 -7.49
CA LEU A 195 10.77 -5.65 -8.61
C LEU A 195 10.36 -4.20 -8.86
N THR A 196 9.10 -3.88 -8.61
CA THR A 196 8.57 -2.51 -8.70
C THR A 196 9.27 -1.60 -7.70
N GLU A 197 9.37 -2.04 -6.44
CA GLU A 197 10.02 -1.29 -5.36
C GLU A 197 11.53 -1.12 -5.58
N LEU A 198 12.20 -2.11 -6.19
CA LEU A 198 13.61 -2.00 -6.56
C LEU A 198 13.85 -0.88 -7.59
N LYS A 199 12.95 -0.74 -8.56
CA LYS A 199 13.06 0.28 -9.63
C LYS A 199 12.51 1.64 -9.20
N ARG A 200 11.53 1.65 -8.30
CA ARG A 200 10.86 2.87 -7.85
C ARG A 200 11.81 3.72 -7.03
N ARG A 201 11.80 5.03 -7.29
CA ARG A 201 12.35 6.02 -6.38
C ARG A 201 11.21 6.70 -5.62
N PRO A 202 11.21 6.65 -4.27
CA PRO A 202 10.25 7.41 -3.48
C PRO A 202 10.24 8.89 -3.88
N LYS A 203 9.04 9.45 -4.00
CA LYS A 203 8.81 10.79 -4.52
C LYS A 203 7.65 11.45 -3.77
N ILE A 204 7.52 12.76 -3.94
CA ILE A 204 6.37 13.57 -3.53
C ILE A 204 5.78 14.29 -4.74
N LEU A 205 4.59 14.86 -4.58
CA LEU A 205 3.99 15.76 -5.56
C LEU A 205 4.14 17.21 -5.08
N LEU A 206 4.59 18.08 -5.96
CA LEU A 206 4.50 19.53 -5.80
C LEU A 206 3.29 19.98 -6.61
N ILE A 207 2.28 20.55 -5.94
CA ILE A 207 0.97 20.84 -6.52
C ILE A 207 0.75 22.35 -6.41
N ASP A 208 0.78 23.04 -7.55
CA ASP A 208 0.53 24.48 -7.64
C ASP A 208 -0.88 24.70 -8.22
N VAL A 209 -1.71 25.44 -7.50
CA VAL A 209 -3.11 25.70 -7.87
C VAL A 209 -3.33 27.21 -7.93
N ILE A 210 -3.73 27.69 -9.10
CA ILE A 210 -4.10 29.09 -9.33
C ILE A 210 -5.50 29.09 -9.92
N LYS A 211 -6.47 29.57 -9.15
CA LYS A 211 -7.89 29.51 -9.51
C LYS A 211 -8.34 28.09 -9.83
N ASP A 212 -8.76 27.84 -11.06
CA ASP A 212 -9.22 26.54 -11.57
C ASP A 212 -8.10 25.75 -12.26
N GLN A 213 -6.88 26.28 -12.31
CA GLN A 213 -5.73 25.64 -12.95
C GLN A 213 -4.84 24.96 -11.92
N CYS A 214 -4.33 23.77 -12.28
CA CYS A 214 -3.46 22.98 -11.44
C CYS A 214 -2.27 22.46 -12.24
N THR A 215 -1.07 22.60 -11.68
CA THR A 215 0.14 21.95 -12.19
C THR A 215 0.72 21.02 -11.13
N ILE A 216 1.14 19.83 -11.55
CA ILE A 216 1.67 18.81 -10.65
C ILE A 216 3.04 18.36 -11.15
N GLU A 217 4.06 18.54 -10.32
CA GLU A 217 5.42 18.06 -10.55
C GLU A 217 5.74 16.90 -9.61
N GLU A 218 6.38 15.85 -10.15
CA GLU A 218 6.90 14.75 -9.34
C GLU A 218 8.33 15.06 -8.89
N TYR A 219 8.55 15.14 -7.57
CA TYR A 219 9.87 15.34 -6.99
C TYR A 219 10.41 14.04 -6.39
N GLU A 220 11.41 13.44 -7.03
CA GLU A 220 12.10 12.26 -6.48
C GLU A 220 12.97 12.64 -5.28
N LEU A 221 12.79 11.93 -4.16
CA LEU A 221 13.56 12.16 -2.95
C LEU A 221 15.03 11.74 -3.15
N LYS A 222 15.94 12.71 -3.02
CA LYS A 222 17.39 12.54 -3.15
C LYS A 222 17.95 11.73 -2.00
N SER A 223 17.37 11.83 -0.82
CA SER A 223 17.71 10.99 0.35
C SER A 223 17.29 9.53 0.18
N ALA A 224 16.43 9.21 -0.79
CA ALA A 224 16.10 7.83 -1.12
C ALA A 224 17.21 7.22 -1.99
N LYS A 225 17.98 6.30 -1.38
CA LYS A 225 18.99 5.50 -2.09
C LYS A 225 18.37 4.62 -3.18
N PRO A 226 19.15 4.24 -4.21
CA PRO A 226 18.77 3.22 -5.19
C PRO A 226 18.24 1.95 -4.52
N GLY A 227 17.29 1.26 -5.18
CA GLY A 227 16.62 0.10 -4.59
C GLY A 227 17.55 -1.10 -4.38
N ASP A 228 18.50 -1.30 -5.29
CA ASP A 228 19.55 -2.32 -5.22
C ASP A 228 20.57 -2.09 -4.09
N GLU A 229 20.74 -0.85 -3.63
CA GLU A 229 21.59 -0.55 -2.46
C GLU A 229 20.93 -0.88 -1.12
N VAL A 230 19.59 -0.99 -1.08
CA VAL A 230 18.83 -1.11 0.18
C VAL A 230 17.94 -2.33 0.27
N LEU A 231 17.68 -3.02 -0.83
CA LEU A 231 16.87 -4.25 -0.89
C LEU A 231 17.74 -5.43 -1.33
N ASP A 232 17.91 -6.40 -0.44
CA ASP A 232 18.52 -7.69 -0.80
C ASP A 232 17.45 -8.61 -1.40
N ARG A 233 17.69 -9.03 -2.65
CA ARG A 233 16.82 -9.97 -3.38
C ARG A 233 17.49 -11.33 -3.62
N THR A 234 18.72 -11.54 -3.12
CA THR A 234 19.51 -12.76 -3.35
C THR A 234 18.75 -14.01 -2.93
N GLU A 235 18.15 -14.01 -1.73
CA GLU A 235 17.37 -15.13 -1.21
C GLU A 235 16.07 -15.37 -2.01
N ILE A 236 15.36 -14.31 -2.40
CA ILE A 236 14.12 -14.44 -3.19
C ILE A 236 14.40 -14.95 -4.60
N GLU A 237 15.45 -14.45 -5.23
CA GLU A 237 15.88 -14.90 -6.55
C GLU A 237 16.36 -16.35 -6.49
N MET A 238 17.11 -16.73 -5.45
CA MET A 238 17.49 -18.14 -5.22
C MET A 238 16.25 -19.03 -5.02
N HIS A 239 15.26 -18.61 -4.25
CA HIS A 239 14.02 -19.36 -4.05
C HIS A 239 13.14 -19.41 -5.30
N LYS A 240 13.13 -18.36 -6.14
CA LYS A 240 12.45 -18.38 -7.45
C LYS A 240 13.19 -19.27 -8.45
N PHE A 241 14.52 -19.24 -8.46
CA PHE A 241 15.36 -20.10 -9.28
C PHE A 241 15.14 -21.58 -8.95
N LYS A 242 15.22 -21.95 -7.66
CA LYS A 242 14.91 -23.32 -7.18
C LYS A 242 13.50 -23.76 -7.56
N ARG A 243 12.50 -22.87 -7.47
CA ARG A 243 11.11 -23.16 -7.88
C ARG A 243 10.98 -23.34 -9.39
N ARG A 244 11.71 -22.55 -10.19
CA ARG A 244 11.76 -22.68 -11.64
C ARG A 244 12.42 -24.00 -12.04
N GLU A 245 13.56 -24.35 -11.46
CA GLU A 245 14.20 -25.65 -11.69
C GLU A 245 13.29 -26.82 -11.32
N LEU A 246 12.55 -26.73 -10.21
CA LEU A 246 11.59 -27.76 -9.82
C LEU A 246 10.41 -27.87 -10.81
N ALA A 247 9.95 -26.75 -11.35
CA ALA A 247 8.88 -26.71 -12.35
C ALA A 247 9.37 -27.25 -13.70
N GLU A 248 10.55 -26.86 -14.16
CA GLU A 248 11.20 -27.37 -15.37
C GLU A 248 11.53 -28.86 -15.24
N PHE A 249 11.96 -29.32 -14.06
CA PHE A 249 12.14 -30.74 -13.75
C PHE A 249 10.82 -31.50 -13.84
N LYS A 250 9.74 -30.96 -13.26
CA LYS A 250 8.39 -31.55 -13.36
C LYS A 250 7.91 -31.64 -14.82
N GLU A 251 8.11 -30.58 -15.59
CA GLU A 251 7.77 -30.54 -17.02
C GLU A 251 8.64 -31.51 -17.85
N SER A 252 9.91 -31.72 -17.47
CA SER A 252 10.77 -32.74 -18.07
C SER A 252 10.30 -34.17 -17.78
N ILE A 253 9.76 -34.43 -16.59
CA ILE A 253 9.14 -35.71 -16.24
C ILE A 253 7.85 -35.92 -17.04
N GLU A 254 7.05 -34.87 -17.20
CA GLU A 254 5.76 -34.93 -17.91
C GLU A 254 5.94 -35.04 -19.44
N SER A 255 6.99 -34.45 -20.01
CA SER A 255 7.28 -34.45 -21.45
C SER A 255 8.03 -35.71 -21.93
N THR A 256 8.72 -36.41 -21.04
CA THR A 256 9.33 -37.72 -21.33
C THR A 256 8.29 -38.81 -21.14
N GLY A 257 7.24 -38.78 -21.97
CA GLY A 257 6.15 -39.74 -21.96
C GLY A 257 6.68 -41.18 -22.02
N THR A 258 6.06 -42.04 -21.21
CA THR A 258 6.37 -43.45 -20.94
C THR A 258 7.61 -43.71 -20.09
N TYR A 259 7.44 -43.70 -18.77
CA TYR A 259 7.78 -44.86 -17.94
C TYR A 259 6.72 -45.02 -16.85
N ASP A 260 6.45 -46.28 -16.49
CA ASP A 260 5.43 -46.73 -15.56
C ASP A 260 5.22 -45.79 -14.39
N ARG A 261 3.95 -45.60 -14.00
CA ARG A 261 3.60 -45.00 -12.71
C ARG A 261 4.50 -45.66 -11.67
N ILE A 262 5.55 -44.97 -11.26
CA ILE A 262 6.30 -45.34 -10.06
C ILE A 262 5.26 -45.15 -8.98
N ASN A 263 4.61 -46.25 -8.64
CA ASN A 263 3.62 -46.29 -7.60
C ASN A 263 4.41 -45.88 -6.37
N PHE A 264 4.19 -44.67 -5.87
CA PHE A 264 4.98 -44.12 -4.78
C PHE A 264 4.88 -45.04 -3.54
N LEU A 265 3.81 -45.85 -3.47
CA LEU A 265 3.67 -46.97 -2.57
C LEU A 265 4.74 -48.04 -2.74
N ASP A 266 5.05 -48.48 -3.96
CA ASP A 266 6.02 -49.56 -4.21
C ASP A 266 7.42 -49.13 -3.76
N VAL A 267 7.79 -47.85 -3.95
CA VAL A 267 9.06 -47.30 -3.45
C VAL A 267 9.09 -47.23 -1.93
N ILE A 268 7.98 -46.85 -1.29
CA ILE A 268 7.90 -46.80 0.18
C ILE A 268 7.90 -48.21 0.78
N VAL A 269 7.25 -49.17 0.13
CA VAL A 269 7.26 -50.59 0.51
C VAL A 269 8.67 -51.16 0.34
N ASP A 270 9.36 -50.90 -0.77
CA ASP A 270 10.74 -51.35 -1.00
C ASP A 270 11.73 -50.76 0.02
N ILE A 271 11.59 -49.48 0.38
CA ILE A 271 12.40 -48.83 1.42
C ILE A 271 12.08 -49.44 2.78
N ALA A 272 10.80 -49.66 3.07
CA ALA A 272 10.37 -50.31 4.30
C ALA A 272 10.87 -51.76 4.38
N GLU A 273 10.96 -52.51 3.29
CA GLU A 273 11.46 -53.89 3.30
C GLU A 273 12.99 -53.98 3.35
N ASN A 274 13.71 -53.11 2.64
CA ASN A 274 15.17 -53.15 2.54
C ASN A 274 15.91 -52.47 3.71
N GLU A 275 15.29 -51.54 4.43
CA GLU A 275 15.90 -50.96 5.63
C GLU A 275 15.59 -51.78 6.89
N LYS A 276 16.56 -51.85 7.82
CA LYS A 276 16.42 -52.44 9.16
C LYS A 276 15.55 -51.57 10.07
N LEU A 277 14.39 -51.14 9.60
CA LEU A 277 13.40 -50.42 10.38
C LEU A 277 12.74 -51.38 11.37
N ASP A 278 12.44 -50.87 12.56
CA ASP A 278 11.74 -51.63 13.60
C ASP A 278 10.36 -52.07 13.09
N LYS A 279 9.96 -53.30 13.43
CA LYS A 279 8.75 -53.95 12.91
C LYS A 279 7.50 -53.12 13.18
N ASN A 280 7.44 -52.47 14.33
CA ASN A 280 6.32 -51.62 14.73
C ASN A 280 6.18 -50.37 13.83
N ILE A 281 7.30 -49.84 13.31
CA ILE A 281 7.29 -48.66 12.44
C ILE A 281 6.81 -49.06 11.03
N LYS A 282 7.23 -50.23 10.54
CA LYS A 282 6.77 -50.77 9.25
C LYS A 282 5.26 -51.00 9.24
N GLU A 283 4.72 -51.62 10.30
CA GLU A 283 3.28 -51.91 10.41
C GLU A 283 2.43 -50.63 10.48
N GLU A 284 2.87 -49.62 11.25
CA GLU A 284 2.15 -48.35 11.35
C GLU A 284 2.19 -47.53 10.05
N ALA A 285 3.32 -47.55 9.32
CA ALA A 285 3.45 -46.87 8.04
C ALA A 285 2.51 -47.48 6.98
N LEU A 286 2.48 -48.81 6.87
CA LEU A 286 1.58 -49.51 5.94
C LEU A 286 0.10 -49.27 6.26
N LYS A 287 -0.26 -49.24 7.55
CA LYS A 287 -1.62 -48.97 8.00
C LYS A 287 -2.10 -47.57 7.59
N ARG A 288 -1.27 -46.53 7.78
CA ARG A 288 -1.63 -45.15 7.40
C ARG A 288 -1.79 -44.98 5.90
N ILE A 289 -1.02 -45.72 5.11
CA ILE A 289 -1.13 -45.71 3.65
C ILE A 289 -2.46 -46.32 3.22
N ALA A 290 -2.84 -47.47 3.79
CA ALA A 290 -4.13 -48.11 3.53
C ALA A 290 -5.31 -47.19 3.89
N ASP A 291 -5.28 -46.54 5.05
CA ASP A 291 -6.33 -45.60 5.49
C ASP A 291 -6.52 -44.41 4.51
N VAL A 292 -5.45 -43.96 3.84
CA VAL A 292 -5.49 -42.85 2.89
C VAL A 292 -6.07 -43.29 1.55
N GLU A 293 -5.75 -44.51 1.09
CA GLU A 293 -6.35 -45.09 -0.11
C GLU A 293 -7.84 -45.37 0.05
N GLU A 294 -8.25 -45.83 1.23
CA GLU A 294 -9.65 -46.10 1.55
C GLU A 294 -10.48 -44.81 1.60
N ARG A 295 -9.90 -43.70 2.07
CA ARG A 295 -10.54 -42.37 2.00
C ARG A 295 -10.62 -41.82 0.58
N ARG A 296 -9.61 -42.08 -0.26
CA ARG A 296 -9.59 -41.65 -1.66
C ARG A 296 -10.54 -42.45 -2.55
N SER A 297 -10.80 -43.71 -2.21
CA SER A 297 -11.71 -44.57 -2.97
C SER A 297 -13.19 -44.32 -2.64
N ASN A 298 -13.48 -43.56 -1.58
CA ASN A 298 -14.83 -43.16 -1.15
C ASN A 298 -15.18 -41.70 -1.51
N LEU A 299 -14.38 -41.05 -2.36
CA LEU A 299 -14.59 -39.71 -2.95
C LEU A 299 -14.75 -39.84 -4.47
#